data_AF-H7EHY4-F1
#
_entry.id   AF-H7EHY4-F1
#
_cell.length_a   1.000
_cell.length_b   1.000
_cell.length_c   1.000
_cell.angle_alpha   90.00
_cell.angle_beta   90.00
_cell.angle_gamma   90.00
#
_symmetry.space_group_name_H-M   'P 1'
#
loop_
_entity.id
_entity.type
_entity.pdbx_description
1 polymer ?
#
loop_
_entity_poly.entity_id
_entity_poly.type
_entity_poly.pdbx_seq_one_letter_code
_entity_poly.pdbx_strand_id
1 'polypeptide(L)'
;MRFRPAAFLALFALCAALLSCGKTPVRSARRINPEFMKLSRVFSAVSAECRDSVPDGSPSEMINDIHRVVSSGSRNFLSSSEKNADLIPLSARDEYGVSSDGILLRKAAEKSLREMGKKAKDDGVSLVVAGACDDGGCAADFCDGFVWLSENAPSFGWAKLPFENGARFRFIGKEACAFCDKWFGGSVPLMIEFVSAWKAAS
;
A
#
# COMPACT_ATOMS: atom_id res chain seq x y z
N MET A 1 -26.98 20.56 -44.08
CA MET A 1 -26.04 20.93 -45.17
C MET A 1 -24.68 21.13 -44.50
N ARG A 2 -23.57 20.43 -44.75
CA ARG A 2 -23.00 19.65 -45.87
C ARG A 2 -22.22 18.48 -45.21
N PHE A 3 -22.41 17.19 -45.48
CA PHE A 3 -22.06 16.36 -46.65
C PHE A 3 -20.58 16.41 -47.12
N ARG A 4 -19.79 15.43 -46.60
CA ARG A 4 -18.69 14.56 -47.18
C ARG A 4 -17.57 15.25 -48.02
N PRO A 5 -16.49 14.60 -48.53
CA PRO A 5 -16.06 13.17 -48.53
C PRO A 5 -14.52 12.96 -48.26
N ALA A 6 -14.10 11.76 -47.85
CA ALA A 6 -13.38 10.70 -48.60
C ALA A 6 -11.88 10.88 -48.93
N ALA A 7 -11.21 9.71 -48.89
CA ALA A 7 -10.05 9.30 -49.66
C ALA A 7 -8.67 9.86 -49.28
N PHE A 8 -7.83 8.99 -48.72
CA PHE A 8 -6.46 8.88 -49.23
C PHE A 8 -6.20 7.44 -49.67
N LEU A 9 -6.01 7.33 -50.98
CA LEU A 9 -5.71 6.15 -51.75
C LEU A 9 -4.28 5.65 -51.50
N ALA A 10 -4.16 4.34 -51.68
CA ALA A 10 -2.96 3.54 -51.84
C ALA A 10 -1.84 4.16 -52.69
N LEU A 11 -0.59 3.79 -52.37
CA LEU A 11 0.47 3.71 -53.38
C LEU A 11 1.51 2.62 -53.03
N PHE A 12 1.54 1.57 -53.85
CA PHE A 12 2.65 0.73 -54.34
C PHE A 12 3.74 0.27 -53.33
N ALA A 13 4.17 -0.99 -53.28
CA ALA A 13 4.59 -1.80 -54.42
C ALA A 13 4.58 -3.32 -54.14
N LEU A 14 4.22 -4.05 -55.19
CA LEU A 14 4.35 -5.49 -55.36
C LEU A 14 5.67 -5.76 -56.11
N CYS A 15 6.55 -6.63 -55.61
CA CYS A 15 7.39 -7.50 -56.47
C CYS A 15 8.19 -8.56 -55.69
N ALA A 16 7.77 -9.81 -55.91
CA ALA A 16 8.53 -11.04 -56.14
C ALA A 16 9.81 -11.38 -55.34
N ALA A 17 9.64 -12.43 -54.52
CA ALA A 17 10.48 -13.62 -54.30
C ALA A 17 11.88 -13.72 -54.96
N LEU A 18 12.91 -14.07 -54.18
CA LEU A 18 13.44 -15.44 -54.01
C LEU A 18 14.78 -15.45 -53.22
N LEU A 19 14.88 -16.42 -52.30
CA LEU A 19 16.11 -17.10 -51.84
C LEU A 19 17.30 -16.26 -51.37
N SER A 20 17.47 -16.12 -50.05
CA SER A 20 18.81 -16.27 -49.46
C SER A 20 18.75 -16.59 -47.96
N CYS A 21 19.41 -17.70 -47.63
CA CYS A 21 20.02 -18.03 -46.35
C CYS A 21 19.12 -18.01 -45.11
N GLY A 22 18.73 -19.22 -44.69
CA GLY A 22 18.18 -19.49 -43.36
C GLY A 22 19.13 -19.01 -42.27
N LYS A 23 18.89 -17.79 -41.79
CA LYS A 23 19.00 -17.49 -40.37
C LYS A 23 17.59 -17.57 -39.85
N THR A 24 17.25 -18.71 -39.24
CA THR A 24 16.17 -18.76 -38.26
C THR A 24 16.32 -17.51 -37.40
N PRO A 25 15.30 -16.63 -37.29
CA PRO A 25 15.33 -15.66 -36.21
C PRO A 25 15.38 -16.51 -34.96
N VAL A 26 16.49 -16.46 -34.24
CA VAL A 26 16.54 -16.88 -32.85
C VAL A 26 15.47 -16.03 -32.21
N ARG A 27 14.28 -16.63 -32.08
CA ARG A 27 13.17 -16.14 -31.30
C ARG A 27 13.76 -16.17 -29.90
N SER A 28 14.41 -15.07 -29.54
CA SER A 28 14.84 -14.77 -28.19
C SER A 28 13.65 -15.13 -27.34
N ALA A 29 13.73 -16.27 -26.66
CA ALA A 29 12.77 -16.66 -25.67
C ALA A 29 12.92 -15.57 -24.63
N ARG A 30 12.11 -14.51 -24.78
CA ARG A 30 12.03 -13.42 -23.83
C ARG A 30 11.72 -14.13 -22.53
N ARG A 31 12.72 -14.28 -21.66
CA ARG A 31 12.55 -14.88 -20.34
C ARG A 31 11.44 -14.07 -19.71
N ILE A 32 10.23 -14.63 -19.68
CA ILE A 32 9.12 -13.99 -19.00
C ILE A 32 9.53 -14.03 -17.54
N ASN A 33 9.86 -12.87 -16.99
CA ASN A 33 10.32 -12.79 -15.62
C ASN A 33 9.18 -13.33 -14.73
N PRO A 34 9.44 -14.36 -13.90
CA PRO A 34 8.41 -15.06 -13.12
C PRO A 34 7.61 -14.11 -12.22
N GLU A 35 8.20 -13.00 -11.79
CA GLU A 35 7.54 -11.98 -10.98
C GLU A 35 6.40 -11.27 -11.72
N PHE A 36 6.49 -11.09 -13.04
CA PHE A 36 5.39 -10.53 -13.83
C PHE A 36 4.24 -11.53 -13.97
N MET A 37 4.56 -12.83 -14.05
CA MET A 37 3.53 -13.88 -14.06
C MET A 37 2.84 -13.96 -12.70
N LYS A 38 3.62 -13.87 -11.61
CA LYS A 38 3.08 -13.78 -10.26
C LYS A 38 2.17 -12.57 -10.11
N LEU A 39 2.62 -11.39 -10.55
CA LEU A 39 1.82 -10.17 -10.54
C LEU A 39 0.50 -10.32 -11.33
N SER A 40 0.54 -10.94 -12.51
CA SER A 40 -0.66 -11.22 -13.30
C SER A 40 -1.65 -12.15 -12.58
N ARG A 41 -1.16 -13.16 -11.86
CA ARG A 41 -1.99 -14.03 -11.01
C ARG A 41 -2.63 -13.24 -9.87
N VAL A 42 -1.87 -12.35 -9.23
CA VAL A 42 -2.39 -11.48 -8.16
C VAL A 42 -3.54 -10.61 -8.67
N PHE A 43 -3.36 -9.91 -9.79
CA PHE A 43 -4.43 -9.10 -10.38
C PHE A 43 -5.68 -9.90 -10.75
N SER A 44 -5.51 -11.16 -11.10
CA SER A 44 -6.63 -12.08 -11.39
C SER A 44 -7.33 -12.58 -10.13
N ALA A 45 -6.64 -12.59 -8.98
CA ALA A 45 -7.15 -13.10 -7.72
C ALA A 45 -7.81 -12.02 -6.84
N VAL A 46 -7.39 -10.76 -6.96
CA VAL A 46 -7.98 -9.64 -6.23
C VAL A 46 -9.30 -9.18 -6.86
N SER A 47 -10.10 -8.50 -6.05
CA SER A 47 -11.37 -7.85 -6.37
C SER A 47 -11.21 -6.85 -7.52
N ALA A 48 -12.32 -6.60 -8.24
CA ALA A 48 -12.34 -5.58 -9.29
C ALA A 48 -12.01 -4.20 -8.72
N GLU A 49 -12.55 -3.85 -7.55
CA GLU A 49 -12.25 -2.60 -6.86
C GLU A 49 -10.75 -2.44 -6.57
N CYS A 50 -10.09 -3.47 -6.02
CA CYS A 50 -8.65 -3.45 -5.79
C CYS A 50 -7.89 -3.26 -7.10
N ARG A 51 -8.22 -4.03 -8.14
CA ARG A 51 -7.58 -3.94 -9.46
C ARG A 51 -7.73 -2.56 -10.09
N ASP A 52 -8.93 -2.01 -10.06
CA ASP A 52 -9.28 -0.74 -10.72
C ASP A 52 -8.75 0.46 -9.93
N SER A 53 -8.45 0.29 -8.64
CA SER A 53 -7.82 1.33 -7.81
C SER A 53 -6.33 1.52 -8.09
N VAL A 54 -5.68 0.54 -8.72
CA VAL A 54 -4.25 0.60 -9.02
C VAL A 54 -4.00 1.57 -10.18
N PRO A 55 -3.21 2.63 -9.99
CA PRO A 55 -2.91 3.56 -11.06
C PRO A 55 -2.06 2.91 -12.16
N ASP A 56 -2.17 3.43 -13.38
CA ASP A 56 -1.28 3.06 -14.49
C ASP A 56 0.17 3.37 -14.11
N GLY A 57 0.97 2.32 -13.89
CA GLY A 57 2.35 2.44 -13.44
C GLY A 57 3.23 1.31 -13.95
N SER A 58 4.55 1.44 -13.73
CA SER A 58 5.52 0.42 -14.16
C SER A 58 5.35 -0.86 -13.32
N PRO A 59 5.06 -2.04 -13.93
CA PRO A 59 4.90 -3.27 -13.14
C PRO A 59 6.19 -3.65 -12.39
N SER A 60 7.36 -3.33 -12.95
CA SER A 60 8.65 -3.53 -12.28
C SER A 60 8.78 -2.71 -11.00
N GLU A 61 8.24 -1.49 -11.00
CA GLU A 61 8.27 -0.60 -9.86
C GLU A 61 7.35 -1.11 -8.75
N MET A 62 6.12 -1.52 -9.10
CA MET A 62 5.22 -2.17 -8.15
C MET A 62 5.85 -3.41 -7.53
N ILE A 63 6.50 -4.26 -8.33
CA ILE A 63 7.20 -5.47 -7.84
C ILE A 63 8.30 -5.08 -6.83
N ASN A 64 9.11 -4.07 -7.14
CA ASN A 64 10.14 -3.61 -6.20
C ASN A 64 9.54 -3.07 -4.90
N ASP A 65 8.44 -2.32 -4.99
CA ASP A 65 7.79 -1.72 -3.83
C ASP A 65 7.14 -2.80 -2.95
N ILE A 66 6.47 -3.80 -3.54
CA ILE A 66 5.88 -4.91 -2.76
C ILE A 66 6.97 -5.76 -2.09
N HIS A 67 8.14 -5.93 -2.72
CA HIS A 67 9.28 -6.58 -2.08
C HIS A 67 9.78 -5.81 -0.86
N ARG A 68 9.82 -4.47 -0.90
CA ARG A 68 10.16 -3.65 0.27
C ARG A 68 9.14 -3.83 1.39
N VAL A 69 7.86 -3.79 1.05
CA VAL A 69 6.77 -4.01 2.02
C VAL A 69 6.87 -5.38 2.68
N VAL A 70 7.04 -6.45 1.89
CA VAL A 70 7.14 -7.82 2.41
C VAL A 70 8.41 -8.01 3.24
N SER A 71 9.54 -7.44 2.81
CA SER A 71 10.84 -7.55 3.49
C SER A 71 10.92 -6.73 4.78
N SER A 72 10.17 -5.63 4.88
CA SER A 72 10.12 -4.78 6.08
C SER A 72 9.60 -5.48 7.33
N GLY A 73 9.16 -6.74 7.21
CA GLY A 73 8.62 -7.49 8.33
C GLY A 73 7.27 -6.94 8.76
N SER A 74 6.54 -6.27 7.85
CA SER A 74 5.12 -5.93 7.99
C SER A 74 4.27 -7.21 8.00
N ARG A 75 4.52 -8.03 9.02
CA ARG A 75 3.77 -9.23 9.38
C ARG A 75 2.35 -8.85 9.82
N ASN A 76 2.18 -7.61 10.29
CA ASN A 76 0.96 -7.05 10.88
C ASN A 76 -0.17 -6.71 9.88
N PHE A 77 -0.07 -7.03 8.59
CA PHE A 77 -1.21 -6.87 7.68
C PHE A 77 -2.29 -7.93 7.89
N LEU A 78 -1.91 -9.08 8.46
CA LEU A 78 -2.72 -10.30 8.40
C LEU A 78 -3.24 -10.70 9.78
N SER A 79 -4.52 -10.38 9.98
CA SER A 79 -5.43 -10.94 10.98
C SER A 79 -5.15 -10.62 12.45
N SER A 80 -6.26 -10.30 13.13
CA SER A 80 -6.41 -10.34 14.59
C SER A 80 -6.05 -11.69 15.25
N SER A 81 -5.66 -12.72 14.47
CA SER A 81 -5.39 -14.07 14.95
C SER A 81 -3.91 -14.36 15.27
N GLU A 82 -2.96 -13.51 14.84
CA GLU A 82 -1.57 -13.56 15.30
C GLU A 82 -1.45 -12.93 16.70
N LYS A 83 -1.97 -13.68 17.67
CA LYS A 83 -2.05 -13.44 19.12
C LYS A 83 -0.85 -12.64 19.66
N ASN A 84 -1.16 -11.43 20.14
CA ASN A 84 -0.69 -10.79 21.39
C ASN A 84 0.80 -10.78 21.77
N ALA A 85 1.72 -11.25 20.93
CA ALA A 85 3.11 -11.47 21.29
C ALA A 85 3.96 -10.18 21.25
N ASP A 86 3.53 -9.12 21.93
CA ASP A 86 4.29 -7.89 22.26
C ASP A 86 3.39 -6.70 22.67
N LEU A 87 2.15 -6.94 23.10
CA LEU A 87 1.31 -5.86 23.61
C LEU A 87 1.91 -5.25 24.88
N ILE A 88 1.92 -3.93 24.93
CA ILE A 88 2.30 -3.14 26.10
C ILE A 88 1.19 -2.15 26.43
N PRO A 89 0.93 -1.91 27.73
CA PRO A 89 0.01 -0.87 28.13
C PRO A 89 0.56 0.51 27.77
N LEU A 90 -0.32 1.37 27.27
CA LEU A 90 -0.07 2.78 27.10
C LEU A 90 -0.30 3.50 28.43
N SER A 91 0.60 4.43 28.74
CA SER A 91 0.47 5.38 29.83
C SER A 91 0.77 6.77 29.26
N ALA A 92 0.17 7.83 29.82
CA ALA A 92 0.52 9.19 29.41
C ALA A 92 2.04 9.43 29.51
N ARG A 93 2.59 10.18 28.54
CA ARG A 93 4.01 10.52 28.45
C ARG A 93 4.18 12.00 28.06
N ASP A 94 5.43 12.45 28.02
CA ASP A 94 5.75 13.79 27.55
C ASP A 94 5.47 13.98 26.05
N GLU A 95 5.50 12.89 25.26
CA GLU A 95 5.33 12.91 23.80
C GLU A 95 3.86 12.80 23.36
N TYR A 96 2.98 12.21 24.18
CA TYR A 96 1.55 12.06 23.89
C TYR A 96 0.74 11.82 25.17
N GLY A 97 -0.54 12.22 25.14
CA GLY A 97 -1.51 11.90 26.18
C GLY A 97 -2.26 10.59 25.92
N VAL A 98 -2.89 10.06 26.96
CA VAL A 98 -3.77 8.88 26.91
C VAL A 98 -5.06 9.23 27.64
N SER A 99 -6.23 9.02 27.05
CA SER A 99 -7.51 9.44 27.63
C SER A 99 -8.07 8.47 28.69
N SER A 100 -7.66 7.20 28.62
CA SER A 100 -8.18 6.13 29.47
C SER A 100 -7.13 5.05 29.70
N ASP A 101 -7.21 4.42 30.87
CA ASP A 101 -6.37 3.28 31.19
C ASP A 101 -6.78 2.03 30.40
N GLY A 102 -5.86 1.07 30.27
CA GLY A 102 -6.13 -0.23 29.65
C GLY A 102 -5.98 -0.28 28.13
N ILE A 103 -5.56 0.83 27.50
CA ILE A 103 -5.21 0.84 26.08
C ILE A 103 -3.89 0.08 25.87
N LEU A 104 -3.90 -0.88 24.96
CA LEU A 104 -2.73 -1.70 24.64
C LEU A 104 -2.29 -1.45 23.19
N LEU A 105 -0.99 -1.27 22.96
CA LEU A 105 -0.39 -1.25 21.63
C LEU A 105 0.75 -2.27 21.53
N ARG A 106 1.06 -2.73 20.32
CA ARG A 106 2.31 -3.46 20.08
C ARG A 106 3.50 -2.54 20.30
N LYS A 107 4.63 -3.10 20.75
CA LYS A 107 5.88 -2.36 20.97
C LYS A 107 6.31 -1.54 19.75
N ALA A 108 6.17 -2.09 18.54
CA ALA A 108 6.53 -1.37 17.32
C ALA A 108 5.62 -0.17 17.06
N ALA A 109 4.31 -0.33 17.31
CA ALA A 109 3.34 0.75 17.18
C ALA A 109 3.59 1.83 18.25
N GLU A 110 3.78 1.47 19.52
CA GLU A 110 4.08 2.43 20.58
C GLU A 110 5.37 3.21 20.32
N LYS A 111 6.43 2.53 19.86
CA LYS A 111 7.68 3.19 19.47
C LYS A 111 7.44 4.24 18.38
N SER A 112 6.68 3.88 17.34
CA SER A 112 6.32 4.81 16.27
C SER A 112 5.46 5.97 16.79
N LEU A 113 4.49 5.69 17.67
CA LEU A 113 3.66 6.70 18.32
C LEU A 113 4.51 7.72 19.10
N ARG A 114 5.57 7.27 19.79
CA ARG A 114 6.50 8.17 20.49
C ARG A 114 7.25 9.08 19.53
N GLU A 115 7.77 8.53 18.42
CA GLU A 115 8.45 9.33 17.39
C GLU A 115 7.49 10.36 16.78
N MET A 116 6.25 9.95 16.49
CA MET A 116 5.20 10.80 15.95
C MET A 116 4.78 11.90 16.93
N GLY A 117 4.54 11.53 18.20
CA GLY A 117 4.16 12.47 19.27
C GLY A 117 5.24 13.50 19.56
N LYS A 118 6.51 13.09 19.54
CA LYS A 118 7.63 14.03 19.66
C LYS A 118 7.60 15.07 18.54
N LYS A 119 7.45 14.64 17.27
CA LYS A 119 7.40 15.56 16.14
C LYS A 119 6.17 16.48 16.19
N ALA A 120 5.00 15.93 16.54
CA ALA A 120 3.79 16.71 16.70
C ALA A 120 3.98 17.81 17.76
N LYS A 121 4.60 17.47 18.90
CA LYS A 121 4.91 18.42 19.96
C LYS A 121 5.89 19.51 19.51
N ASP A 122 6.92 19.14 18.77
CA ASP A 122 7.87 20.09 18.17
C ASP A 122 7.15 21.08 17.21
N ASP A 123 6.04 20.65 16.59
CA ASP A 123 5.16 21.47 15.74
C ASP A 123 4.04 22.18 16.52
N GLY A 124 4.03 22.10 17.85
CA GLY A 124 3.02 22.71 18.72
C GLY A 124 1.67 21.98 18.78
N VAL A 125 1.63 20.71 18.34
CA VAL A 125 0.43 19.86 18.33
C VAL A 125 0.51 18.83 19.47
N SER A 126 -0.57 18.69 20.23
CA SER A 126 -0.71 17.63 21.23
C SER A 126 -1.46 16.44 20.64
N LEU A 127 -0.91 15.24 20.78
CA LEU A 127 -1.60 14.00 20.40
C LEU A 127 -2.15 13.33 21.66
N VAL A 128 -3.43 12.94 21.63
CA VAL A 128 -4.06 12.19 22.72
C VAL A 128 -4.68 10.92 22.14
N VAL A 129 -4.21 9.76 22.60
CA VAL A 129 -4.76 8.46 22.24
C VAL A 129 -5.99 8.19 23.10
N ALA A 130 -7.12 7.98 22.43
CA ALA A 130 -8.43 7.79 23.04
C ALA A 130 -8.89 6.33 23.10
N GLY A 131 -8.26 5.44 22.32
CA GLY A 131 -8.59 4.03 22.29
C GLY A 131 -7.61 3.25 21.41
N ALA A 132 -7.68 1.93 21.51
CA ALA A 132 -7.04 0.99 20.58
C ALA A 132 -8.07 -0.06 20.15
N CYS A 133 -8.01 -0.49 18.90
CA CYS A 133 -8.94 -1.50 18.40
C CYS A 133 -8.49 -2.92 18.79
N ASP A 134 -9.43 -3.86 18.78
CA ASP A 134 -9.22 -5.29 18.99
C ASP A 134 -8.40 -5.99 17.88
N ASP A 135 -7.69 -5.22 17.04
CA ASP A 135 -6.86 -5.71 15.94
C ASP A 135 -5.45 -6.13 16.38
N GLY A 136 -5.30 -6.47 17.66
CA GLY A 136 -4.02 -6.87 18.25
C GLY A 136 -3.10 -5.67 18.54
N GLY A 137 -3.67 -4.51 18.89
CA GLY A 137 -2.93 -3.33 19.36
C GLY A 137 -2.15 -2.62 18.25
N CYS A 138 -2.67 -2.63 17.03
CA CYS A 138 -2.05 -1.93 15.90
C CYS A 138 -2.82 -0.65 15.53
N ALA A 139 -4.09 -0.52 15.90
CA ALA A 139 -4.84 0.71 15.69
C ALA A 139 -4.96 1.57 16.94
N ALA A 140 -4.95 2.89 16.73
CA ALA A 140 -5.17 3.91 17.73
C ALA A 140 -6.23 4.90 17.25
N ASP A 141 -7.12 5.27 18.15
CA ASP A 141 -8.08 6.35 17.97
C ASP A 141 -7.51 7.61 18.62
N PHE A 142 -7.58 8.74 17.93
CA PHE A 142 -7.11 10.03 18.43
C PHE A 142 -8.30 10.99 18.59
N CYS A 143 -8.30 11.74 19.69
CA CYS A 143 -9.32 12.76 19.95
C CYS A 143 -8.85 14.19 19.64
N ASP A 144 -7.58 14.39 19.29
CA ASP A 144 -7.00 15.68 18.91
C ASP A 144 -5.89 15.51 17.85
N GLY A 145 -5.49 16.60 17.20
CA GLY A 145 -4.39 16.63 16.23
C GLY A 145 -4.75 16.07 14.85
N PHE A 146 -6.03 15.92 14.50
CA PHE A 146 -6.47 15.22 13.28
C PHE A 146 -5.89 15.79 11.98
N VAL A 147 -5.86 17.13 11.84
CA VAL A 147 -5.31 17.78 10.65
C VAL A 147 -3.82 17.40 10.50
N TRP A 148 -3.05 17.57 11.57
CA TRP A 148 -1.63 17.21 11.59
C TRP A 148 -1.42 15.72 11.32
N LEU A 149 -2.20 14.84 11.96
CA LEU A 149 -2.14 13.40 11.77
C LEU A 149 -2.43 13.00 10.32
N SER A 150 -3.41 13.63 9.67
CA SER A 150 -3.78 13.29 8.28
C SER A 150 -2.66 13.51 7.28
N GLU A 151 -1.75 14.45 7.56
CA GLU A 151 -0.62 14.80 6.70
C GLU A 151 0.68 14.08 7.11
N ASN A 152 0.86 13.82 8.42
CA ASN A 152 2.16 13.39 8.96
C ASN A 152 2.20 11.91 9.36
N ALA A 153 1.08 11.34 9.80
CA ALA A 153 1.02 9.98 10.34
C ALA A 153 1.59 8.90 9.37
N PRO A 154 1.39 8.99 8.03
CA PRO A 154 1.99 8.04 7.08
C PRO A 154 3.53 7.97 7.16
N SER A 155 4.19 9.10 7.43
CA SER A 155 5.66 9.16 7.59
C SER A 155 6.18 8.41 8.82
N PHE A 156 5.28 8.12 9.77
CA PHE A 156 5.53 7.31 10.95
C PHE A 156 5.02 5.87 10.80
N GLY A 157 4.39 5.52 9.67
CA GLY A 157 3.86 4.19 9.41
C GLY A 157 2.43 3.97 9.92
N TRP A 158 1.70 5.04 10.16
CA TRP A 158 0.29 5.03 10.55
C TRP A 158 -0.58 5.39 9.35
N ALA A 159 -1.43 4.47 8.92
CA ALA A 159 -2.36 4.68 7.83
C ALA A 159 -3.76 4.98 8.38
N LYS A 160 -4.44 5.95 7.78
CA LYS A 160 -5.79 6.35 8.17
C LYS A 160 -6.78 5.24 7.82
N LEU A 161 -7.69 4.94 8.73
CA LEU A 161 -8.82 4.06 8.48
C LEU A 161 -10.11 4.90 8.32
N PRO A 162 -11.08 4.43 7.52
CA PRO A 162 -12.40 5.05 7.49
C PRO A 162 -13.04 4.93 8.89
N PHE A 163 -13.40 6.08 9.47
CA PHE A 163 -14.05 6.16 10.77
C PHE A 163 -14.94 7.40 10.82
N GLU A 164 -16.22 7.22 11.17
CA GLU A 164 -17.24 8.27 11.03
C GLU A 164 -17.07 9.41 12.05
N ASN A 165 -16.58 9.12 13.26
CA ASN A 165 -16.59 10.06 14.39
C ASN A 165 -15.22 10.24 15.04
N GLY A 166 -14.17 10.44 14.23
CA GLY A 166 -12.85 10.76 14.74
C GLY A 166 -11.72 10.33 13.82
N ALA A 167 -10.56 10.16 14.43
CA ALA A 167 -9.30 9.91 13.76
C ALA A 167 -8.78 8.52 14.11
N ARG A 168 -9.13 7.50 13.32
CA ARG A 168 -8.60 6.14 13.51
C ARG A 168 -7.43 5.89 12.58
N PHE A 169 -6.31 5.45 13.13
CA PHE A 169 -5.13 5.08 12.37
C PHE A 169 -4.66 3.68 12.74
N ARG A 170 -4.18 2.93 11.75
CA ARG A 170 -3.53 1.63 11.93
C ARG A 170 -2.04 1.74 11.63
N PHE A 171 -1.22 1.29 12.57
CA PHE A 171 0.20 1.10 12.35
C PHE A 171 0.43 -0.09 11.42
N ILE A 172 0.88 0.21 10.20
CA ILE A 172 1.23 -0.77 9.17
C ILE A 172 2.71 -0.68 8.76
N GLY A 173 3.45 0.32 9.24
CA GLY A 173 4.85 0.56 8.90
C GLY A 173 5.04 1.55 7.75
N LYS A 174 6.20 2.20 7.69
CA LYS A 174 6.48 3.33 6.76
C LYS A 174 6.44 2.89 5.29
N GLU A 175 7.10 1.77 4.97
CA GLU A 175 7.09 1.21 3.61
C GLU A 175 5.68 0.84 3.16
N ALA A 176 4.87 0.34 4.09
CA ALA A 176 3.49 -0.02 3.83
C ALA A 176 2.59 1.19 3.57
N CYS A 177 2.71 2.25 4.37
CA CYS A 177 2.02 3.51 4.11
C CYS A 177 2.39 4.07 2.74
N ALA A 178 3.68 4.15 2.43
CA ALA A 178 4.15 4.64 1.14
C ALA A 178 3.61 3.80 -0.05
N PHE A 179 3.57 2.48 0.11
CA PHE A 179 2.97 1.58 -0.89
C PHE A 179 1.46 1.77 -1.02
N CYS A 180 0.75 1.91 0.11
CA CYS A 180 -0.69 2.15 0.17
C CYS A 180 -1.09 3.45 -0.51
N ASP A 181 -0.39 4.54 -0.21
CA ASP A 181 -0.67 5.86 -0.75
C ASP A 181 -0.41 5.88 -2.26
N LYS A 182 0.71 5.28 -2.70
CA LYS A 182 1.11 5.26 -4.09
C LYS A 182 0.20 4.41 -4.98
N TRP A 183 -0.15 3.21 -4.54
CA TRP A 183 -0.79 2.21 -5.39
C TRP A 183 -2.28 2.01 -5.11
N PHE A 184 -2.79 2.48 -3.97
CA PHE A 184 -4.17 2.24 -3.55
C PHE A 184 -4.87 3.51 -3.04
N GLY A 185 -4.29 4.69 -3.28
CA GLY A 185 -4.86 5.98 -2.88
C GLY A 185 -5.10 6.08 -1.36
N GLY A 186 -4.29 5.39 -0.55
CA GLY A 186 -4.45 5.34 0.91
C GLY A 186 -5.49 4.31 1.39
N SER A 187 -6.08 3.51 0.51
CA SER A 187 -7.03 2.46 0.88
C SER A 187 -6.33 1.23 1.48
N VAL A 188 -6.19 1.23 2.80
CA VAL A 188 -5.59 0.13 3.56
C VAL A 188 -6.26 -1.23 3.27
N PRO A 189 -7.59 -1.36 3.18
CA PRO A 189 -8.22 -2.65 2.86
C PRO A 189 -7.80 -3.22 1.51
N LEU A 190 -7.77 -2.39 0.46
CA LEU A 190 -7.37 -2.82 -0.90
C LEU A 190 -5.89 -3.20 -0.94
N MET A 191 -5.03 -2.43 -0.27
CA MET A 191 -3.62 -2.76 -0.15
C MET A 191 -3.42 -4.10 0.60
N ILE A 192 -4.13 -4.33 1.71
CA ILE A 192 -4.05 -5.60 2.45
C ILE A 192 -4.50 -6.76 1.57
N GLU A 193 -5.60 -6.62 0.84
CA GLU A 193 -6.08 -7.63 -0.10
C GLU A 193 -4.98 -7.98 -1.12
N PHE A 194 -4.39 -6.96 -1.75
CA PHE A 194 -3.35 -7.14 -2.75
C PHE A 194 -2.10 -7.83 -2.21
N VAL A 195 -1.58 -7.38 -1.06
CA VAL A 195 -0.39 -7.97 -0.42
C VAL A 195 -0.68 -9.41 0.03
N SER A 196 -1.90 -9.71 0.46
CA SER A 196 -2.32 -11.05 0.83
C SER A 196 -2.31 -11.99 -0.39
N ALA A 197 -2.88 -11.54 -1.51
CA ALA A 197 -2.85 -12.27 -2.76
C ALA A 197 -1.41 -12.47 -3.28
N TRP A 198 -0.54 -11.48 -3.13
CA TRP A 198 0.88 -11.60 -3.47
C TRP A 198 1.62 -12.65 -2.64
N LYS A 199 1.35 -12.72 -1.34
CA LYS A 199 1.92 -13.74 -0.45
C LYS A 199 1.39 -15.13 -0.78
N ALA A 200 0.13 -15.26 -1.17
CA ALA A 200 -0.48 -16.53 -1.54
C ALA A 200 -0.05 -17.03 -2.93
N ALA A 201 0.28 -16.11 -3.85
CA ALA A 201 0.73 -16.46 -5.18
C ALA A 201 2.15 -17.08 -5.14
N SER A 202 2.23 -18.36 -5.49
CA SER A 202 3.48 -19.10 -5.70
C SER A 202 4.15 -18.74 -7.03
#